data_AF-A0A5K1DDU5-F1
#
_entry.id   AF-A0A5K1DDU5-F1
#
_cell.length_a   1.000
_cell.length_b   1.000
_cell.length_c   1.000
_cell.angle_alpha   90.00
_cell.angle_beta   90.00
_cell.angle_gamma   90.00
#
_symmetry.space_group_name_H-M   'P 1'
#
loop_
_entity.id
_entity.type
_entity.pdbx_description
1 polymer ?
#
loop_
_entity_poly.entity_id
_entity_poly.type
_entity_poly.pdbx_seq_one_letter_code
_entity_poly.pdbx_strand_id
1 'polypeptide(L)'
;METWKEEADAEHEEVKAAKEVEDNGGAVTEEDDEGGEEGEEEEEDERVEGINVVAGPEAEKAKLERAFRRLSTEKVGIRVHDILIKGNTKTKDSLIEAELEAMRDAKTVQELIRAASIANARLGSWEIFESVSITLDSGPPELPGTANVIVDIRELKNPLTGDIGVFSKPEVLPKTM
;
A
#
# COMPACT_ATOMS: atom_id res chain seq x y z
N MET A 1 -56.64 17.41 -14.26
CA MET A 1 -56.26 17.22 -15.68
C MET A 1 -55.19 18.26 -15.98
N GLU A 2 -53.93 17.94 -15.74
CA GLU A 2 -52.83 18.88 -15.90
C GLU A 2 -51.68 18.18 -16.61
N THR A 3 -51.48 18.53 -17.87
CA THR A 3 -50.36 18.08 -18.70
C THR A 3 -49.64 19.32 -19.20
N TRP A 4 -48.56 19.70 -18.51
CA TRP A 4 -47.57 20.63 -19.05
C TRP A 4 -46.20 19.97 -18.95
N LYS A 5 -45.43 20.11 -20.02
CA LYS A 5 -44.24 19.33 -20.33
C LYS A 5 -43.20 20.31 -20.85
N GLU A 6 -42.13 20.51 -20.10
CA GLU A 6 -41.08 21.48 -20.44
C GLU A 6 -39.72 20.83 -20.19
N GLU A 7 -39.32 19.97 -21.12
CA GLU A 7 -37.93 19.53 -21.27
C GLU A 7 -37.18 20.66 -21.98
N ALA A 8 -36.32 21.37 -21.24
CA ALA A 8 -35.44 22.38 -21.81
C ALA A 8 -34.16 21.71 -22.31
N ASP A 9 -34.13 21.43 -23.61
CA ASP A 9 -32.96 20.88 -24.29
C ASP A 9 -31.81 21.92 -24.36
N ALA A 10 -30.58 21.44 -24.45
CA ALA A 10 -29.36 22.25 -24.41
C ALA A 10 -28.26 21.73 -25.37
N GLU A 11 -28.64 21.29 -26.57
CA GLU A 11 -27.71 21.18 -27.70
C GLU A 11 -26.96 22.50 -27.95
N HIS A 12 -25.63 22.43 -28.08
CA HIS A 12 -24.84 23.49 -28.70
C HIS A 12 -23.77 22.88 -29.61
N GLU A 13 -23.70 23.40 -30.83
CA GLU A 13 -23.12 22.71 -31.99
C GLU A 13 -21.58 22.79 -32.07
N GLU A 14 -20.98 21.88 -32.85
CA GLU A 14 -19.61 22.00 -33.39
C GLU A 14 -19.53 23.16 -34.44
N VAL A 15 -18.48 23.51 -35.18
CA VAL A 15 -17.33 22.75 -35.74
C VAL A 15 -16.16 23.66 -36.18
N LYS A 16 -14.92 23.12 -36.07
CA LYS A 16 -13.72 23.25 -36.94
C LYS A 16 -13.31 24.58 -37.63
N ALA A 17 -12.06 24.99 -37.34
CA ALA A 17 -10.96 25.19 -38.32
C ALA A 17 -9.62 25.30 -37.53
N ALA A 18 -8.62 24.41 -37.65
CA ALA A 18 -7.76 24.07 -38.81
C ALA A 18 -6.72 25.16 -39.16
N LYS A 19 -5.43 24.95 -38.79
CA LYS A 19 -4.25 25.53 -39.46
C LYS A 19 -2.92 24.87 -39.05
N GLU A 20 -2.11 24.61 -40.07
CA GLU A 20 -0.82 23.92 -40.10
C GLU A 20 0.25 24.84 -40.75
N VAL A 21 1.57 24.55 -40.79
CA VAL A 21 2.31 23.35 -40.35
C VAL A 21 3.21 23.63 -39.10
N GLU A 22 4.53 23.89 -39.08
CA GLU A 22 5.59 23.93 -40.12
C GLU A 22 7.01 23.76 -39.52
N ASP A 23 7.53 22.52 -39.57
CA ASP A 23 8.90 22.07 -39.90
C ASP A 23 10.17 22.82 -39.39
N ASN A 24 11.13 22.06 -38.86
CA ASN A 24 12.58 22.23 -39.13
C ASN A 24 13.35 20.95 -38.76
N GLY A 25 14.17 20.42 -39.67
CA GLY A 25 14.92 19.17 -39.50
C GLY A 25 16.43 19.34 -39.29
N GLY A 26 17.14 18.21 -39.17
CA GLY A 26 18.61 18.15 -39.01
C GLY A 26 19.03 17.62 -37.63
N ALA A 27 19.90 16.63 -37.51
CA ALA A 27 20.58 15.84 -38.56
C ALA A 27 20.75 14.38 -38.12
N VAL A 28 20.94 13.49 -39.10
CA VAL A 28 21.32 12.09 -38.88
C VAL A 28 22.82 11.97 -38.59
N THR A 29 23.18 11.02 -37.73
CA THR A 29 24.54 10.49 -37.56
C THR A 29 24.44 8.97 -37.43
N GLU A 30 24.73 8.26 -38.52
CA GLU A 30 24.88 6.80 -38.55
C GLU A 30 26.37 6.47 -38.46
N GLU A 31 26.85 6.15 -37.25
CA GLU A 31 28.07 5.39 -36.96
C GLU A 31 27.66 4.55 -35.72
N ASP A 32 27.24 3.29 -35.85
CA ASP A 32 28.00 2.10 -36.27
C ASP A 32 29.03 1.67 -35.21
N ASP A 33 28.67 0.65 -34.44
CA ASP A 33 29.52 -0.09 -33.49
C ASP A 33 29.03 -1.55 -33.48
N GLU A 34 29.54 -2.35 -34.43
CA GLU A 34 29.27 -3.79 -34.49
C GLU A 34 30.00 -4.55 -33.37
N GLY A 35 29.35 -5.59 -32.81
CA GLY A 35 30.03 -6.65 -32.06
C GLY A 35 29.49 -6.90 -30.66
N GLY A 36 28.64 -7.92 -30.50
CA GLY A 36 28.10 -8.30 -29.18
C GLY A 36 27.28 -9.59 -29.09
N GLU A 37 27.11 -10.37 -30.17
CA GLU A 37 26.48 -11.70 -30.11
C GLU A 37 27.52 -12.83 -29.91
N GLU A 38 28.05 -13.00 -28.69
CA GLU A 38 28.63 -14.26 -28.16
C GLU A 38 28.54 -14.21 -26.62
N GLY A 39 28.23 -15.27 -25.85
CA GLY A 39 27.65 -16.59 -26.16
C GLY A 39 26.44 -16.84 -25.22
N GLU A 40 25.53 -17.76 -25.55
CA GLU A 40 25.59 -19.20 -25.26
C GLU A 40 25.47 -19.59 -23.77
N GLU A 41 24.70 -20.64 -23.51
CA GLU A 41 24.14 -21.00 -22.22
C GLU A 41 25.11 -21.82 -21.35
N GLU A 42 25.52 -21.29 -20.19
CA GLU A 42 26.10 -22.09 -19.11
C GLU A 42 25.17 -22.06 -17.87
N GLU A 43 24.04 -22.78 -17.96
CA GLU A 43 23.37 -23.29 -16.75
C GLU A 43 24.21 -24.42 -16.15
N GLU A 44 25.27 -24.07 -15.42
CA GLU A 44 25.96 -25.02 -14.53
C GLU A 44 25.03 -25.43 -13.37
N ASP A 45 24.13 -26.39 -13.62
CA ASP A 45 23.48 -27.24 -12.60
C ASP A 45 24.55 -28.14 -11.94
N GLU A 46 25.52 -27.51 -11.26
CA GLU A 46 26.42 -28.19 -10.32
C GLU A 46 25.56 -28.77 -9.19
N ARG A 47 25.15 -30.01 -9.41
CA ARG A 47 24.48 -30.86 -8.43
C ARG A 47 25.45 -31.18 -7.29
N VAL A 48 25.55 -30.25 -6.35
CA VAL A 48 26.15 -30.45 -5.04
C VAL A 48 25.34 -31.49 -4.25
N GLU A 49 25.58 -32.76 -4.57
CA GLU A 49 24.93 -33.90 -3.92
C GLU A 49 25.11 -33.82 -2.39
N GLY A 50 24.01 -33.92 -1.66
CA GLY A 50 24.05 -34.37 -0.28
C GLY A 50 24.52 -33.38 0.79
N ILE A 51 24.58 -32.06 0.53
CA ILE A 51 24.64 -31.11 1.66
C ILE A 51 23.23 -30.92 2.22
N ASN A 52 23.00 -31.47 3.41
CA ASN A 52 21.81 -31.19 4.22
C ASN A 52 21.91 -29.77 4.81
N VAL A 53 21.79 -28.75 3.95
CA VAL A 53 21.78 -27.34 4.35
C VAL A 53 20.52 -27.10 5.17
N VAL A 54 20.67 -27.12 6.49
CA VAL A 54 19.63 -26.65 7.43
C VAL A 54 19.19 -25.27 6.97
N ALA A 55 17.94 -25.15 6.52
CA ALA A 55 17.48 -23.98 5.78
C ALA A 55 17.61 -22.71 6.64
N GLY A 56 18.67 -21.94 6.38
CA GLY A 56 18.90 -20.68 7.05
C GLY A 56 17.74 -19.71 6.75
N PRO A 57 17.45 -18.76 7.66
CA PRO A 57 16.36 -17.79 7.46
C PRO A 57 16.53 -16.95 6.19
N GLU A 58 17.73 -16.91 5.61
CA GLU A 58 18.03 -16.25 4.32
C GLU A 58 17.56 -17.06 3.11
N ALA A 59 17.61 -18.40 3.16
CA ALA A 59 17.09 -19.26 2.09
C ALA A 59 15.56 -19.23 2.04
N GLU A 60 14.91 -19.23 3.21
CA GLU A 60 13.46 -19.01 3.36
C GLU A 60 13.06 -17.63 2.81
N LYS A 61 13.78 -16.56 3.18
CA LYS A 61 13.58 -15.21 2.63
C LYS A 61 13.74 -15.15 1.10
N ALA A 62 14.80 -15.71 0.54
CA ALA A 62 15.03 -15.71 -0.91
C ALA A 62 13.95 -16.47 -1.68
N LYS A 63 13.42 -17.56 -1.10
CA LYS A 63 12.28 -18.31 -1.65
C LYS A 63 10.98 -17.48 -1.58
N LEU A 64 10.75 -16.78 -0.48
CA LEU A 64 9.61 -15.89 -0.29
C LEU A 64 9.68 -14.68 -1.24
N GLU A 65 10.87 -14.10 -1.43
CA GLU A 65 11.12 -12.99 -2.36
C GLU A 65 10.90 -13.41 -3.82
N ARG A 66 11.37 -14.59 -4.23
CA ARG A 66 11.08 -15.15 -5.57
C ARG A 66 9.58 -15.36 -5.79
N ALA A 67 8.84 -15.82 -4.78
CA ALA A 67 7.39 -15.93 -4.85
C ALA A 67 6.70 -14.55 -4.91
N PHE A 68 7.14 -13.59 -4.10
CA PHE A 68 6.62 -12.22 -4.08
C PHE A 68 6.90 -11.49 -5.40
N ARG A 69 8.07 -11.68 -6.02
CA ARG A 69 8.41 -11.11 -7.33
C ARG A 69 7.51 -11.66 -8.43
N ARG A 70 7.21 -12.97 -8.42
CA ARG A 70 6.25 -13.61 -9.35
C ARG A 70 4.82 -13.10 -9.14
N LEU A 71 4.36 -13.00 -7.89
CA LEU A 71 3.06 -12.44 -7.51
C LEU A 71 2.94 -10.93 -7.83
N SER A 72 4.08 -10.22 -7.90
CA SER A 72 4.14 -8.82 -8.34
C SER A 72 4.14 -8.66 -9.87
N THR A 73 4.54 -9.67 -10.64
CA THR A 73 4.43 -9.66 -12.11
C THR A 73 3.09 -10.19 -12.61
N GLU A 74 2.56 -11.23 -11.99
CA GLU A 74 1.30 -11.87 -12.40
C GLU A 74 0.12 -11.33 -11.60
N LYS A 75 -0.82 -10.67 -12.28
CA LYS A 75 -1.95 -9.98 -11.64
C LYS A 75 -3.07 -10.94 -11.23
N VAL A 76 -2.85 -11.67 -10.14
CA VAL A 76 -3.89 -12.48 -9.50
C VAL A 76 -5.03 -11.56 -9.03
N GLY A 77 -6.17 -11.70 -9.71
CA GLY A 77 -7.41 -11.01 -9.35
C GLY A 77 -8.00 -11.58 -8.06
N ILE A 78 -8.44 -10.71 -7.16
CA ILE A 78 -9.01 -11.08 -5.87
C ILE A 78 -10.07 -10.05 -5.45
N ARG A 79 -10.97 -10.44 -4.55
CA ARG A 79 -11.90 -9.50 -3.89
C ARG A 79 -11.83 -9.71 -2.38
N VAL A 80 -11.89 -8.64 -1.60
CA VAL A 80 -12.12 -8.77 -0.15
C VAL A 80 -13.56 -9.24 0.07
N HIS A 81 -13.73 -10.26 0.92
CA HIS A 81 -15.02 -10.74 1.39
C HIS A 81 -15.40 -9.98 2.67
N ASP A 82 -14.76 -10.33 3.78
CA ASP A 82 -14.94 -9.68 5.08
C ASP A 82 -13.70 -8.91 5.53
N ILE A 83 -13.96 -7.89 6.36
CA ILE A 83 -12.96 -7.21 7.17
C ILE A 83 -13.36 -7.39 8.64
N LEU A 84 -12.53 -8.10 9.40
CA LEU A 84 -12.76 -8.43 10.81
C LEU A 84 -11.76 -7.67 11.69
N ILE A 85 -12.24 -6.62 12.35
CA ILE A 85 -11.47 -5.83 13.32
C ILE A 85 -11.54 -6.53 14.69
N LYS A 86 -10.42 -6.54 15.42
CA LYS A 86 -10.31 -7.15 16.76
C LYS A 86 -9.48 -6.27 17.68
N GLY A 87 -9.85 -6.22 18.97
CA GLY A 87 -9.09 -5.54 20.02
C GLY A 87 -9.31 -4.02 20.12
N ASN A 88 -10.19 -3.46 19.29
CA ASN A 88 -10.75 -2.12 19.38
C ASN A 88 -11.75 -2.02 20.56
N THR A 89 -11.26 -1.85 21.79
CA THR A 89 -12.09 -1.78 23.01
C THR A 89 -12.54 -0.36 23.37
N LYS A 90 -11.85 0.66 22.85
CA LYS A 90 -12.10 2.09 23.09
C LYS A 90 -12.41 2.85 21.79
N THR A 91 -11.79 2.40 20.69
CA THR A 91 -11.84 3.02 19.37
C THR A 91 -13.05 2.49 18.60
N LYS A 92 -13.81 3.37 17.95
CA LYS A 92 -14.96 2.98 17.14
C LYS A 92 -14.53 2.30 15.85
N ASP A 93 -15.16 1.17 15.55
CA ASP A 93 -15.00 0.37 14.33
C ASP A 93 -15.04 1.25 13.07
N SER A 94 -16.05 2.13 12.96
CA SER A 94 -16.24 2.99 11.78
C SER A 94 -15.10 3.97 11.49
N LEU A 95 -14.24 4.29 12.46
CA LEU A 95 -13.01 5.08 12.20
C LEU A 95 -11.95 4.21 11.54
N ILE A 96 -11.81 2.97 12.01
CA ILE A 96 -10.84 1.99 11.51
C ILE A 96 -11.30 1.48 10.13
N GLU A 97 -12.59 1.23 9.93
CA GLU A 97 -13.17 0.85 8.64
C GLU A 97 -12.97 1.91 7.54
N ALA A 98 -13.04 3.20 7.88
CA ALA A 98 -12.80 4.28 6.92
C ALA A 98 -11.35 4.27 6.39
N GLU A 99 -10.39 3.80 7.18
CA GLU A 99 -9.00 3.61 6.75
C GLU A 99 -8.80 2.31 5.93
N LEU A 100 -9.73 1.38 6.04
CA LEU A 100 -9.73 0.08 5.36
C LEU A 100 -10.63 0.07 4.10
N GLU A 101 -11.30 1.18 3.77
CA GLU A 101 -12.14 1.33 2.57
C GLU A 101 -11.34 1.02 1.29
N ALA A 102 -10.11 1.55 1.18
CA ALA A 102 -9.20 1.27 0.08
C ALA A 102 -8.76 -0.21 -0.05
N MET A 103 -8.97 -1.03 0.99
CA MET A 103 -8.80 -2.49 0.90
C MET A 103 -10.05 -3.19 0.35
N ARG A 104 -11.26 -2.69 0.66
CA ARG A 104 -12.53 -3.23 0.14
C ARG A 104 -12.61 -3.10 -1.40
N ASP A 105 -12.09 -2.00 -1.95
CA ASP A 105 -12.07 -1.71 -3.40
C ASP A 105 -10.96 -2.41 -4.20
N ALA A 106 -10.00 -3.09 -3.53
CA ALA A 106 -8.87 -3.72 -4.20
C ALA A 106 -9.30 -4.92 -5.07
N LYS A 107 -8.81 -4.97 -6.32
CA LYS A 107 -9.20 -5.97 -7.33
C LYS A 107 -8.10 -7.00 -7.61
N THR A 108 -6.89 -6.75 -7.09
CA THR A 108 -5.72 -7.61 -7.23
C THR A 108 -5.01 -7.76 -5.89
N VAL A 109 -4.30 -8.87 -5.71
CA VAL A 109 -3.49 -9.11 -4.49
C VAL A 109 -2.42 -8.02 -4.31
N GLN A 110 -1.91 -7.47 -5.41
CA GLN A 110 -0.91 -6.39 -5.44
C GLN A 110 -1.48 -5.07 -4.87
N GLU A 111 -2.68 -4.67 -5.30
CA GLU A 111 -3.40 -3.52 -4.76
C GLU A 111 -3.76 -3.73 -3.28
N LEU A 112 -4.21 -4.93 -2.92
CA LEU A 112 -4.62 -5.26 -1.55
C LEU A 112 -3.44 -5.19 -0.56
N ILE A 113 -2.26 -5.69 -0.94
CA ILE A 113 -1.03 -5.58 -0.12
C ILE A 113 -0.57 -4.11 -0.02
N ARG A 114 -0.66 -3.33 -1.10
CA ARG A 114 -0.37 -1.88 -1.08
C ARG A 114 -1.33 -1.13 -0.15
N ALA A 115 -2.63 -1.41 -0.25
CA ALA A 115 -3.67 -0.80 0.58
C ALA A 115 -3.48 -1.17 2.06
N ALA A 116 -3.22 -2.45 2.37
CA ALA A 116 -2.88 -2.90 3.72
C ALA A 116 -1.65 -2.17 4.29
N SER A 117 -0.61 -1.97 3.47
CA SER A 117 0.61 -1.26 3.89
C SER A 117 0.33 0.21 4.23
N ILE A 118 -0.51 0.88 3.45
CA ILE A 118 -0.93 2.27 3.68
C ILE A 118 -1.82 2.37 4.92
N ALA A 119 -2.83 1.51 5.05
CA ALA A 119 -3.75 1.49 6.19
C ALA A 119 -3.01 1.20 7.50
N ASN A 120 -2.09 0.23 7.51
CA ASN A 120 -1.27 -0.09 8.68
C ASN A 120 -0.40 1.09 9.12
N ALA A 121 0.22 1.81 8.18
CA ALA A 121 1.01 3.01 8.47
C ALA A 121 0.15 4.16 9.04
N ARG A 122 -1.06 4.35 8.49
CA ARG A 122 -1.99 5.41 8.95
C ARG A 122 -2.61 5.09 10.31
N LEU A 123 -3.06 3.85 10.54
CA LEU A 123 -3.51 3.41 11.87
C LEU A 123 -2.38 3.54 12.91
N GLY A 124 -1.15 3.17 12.55
CA GLY A 124 0.03 3.40 13.39
C GLY A 124 0.28 4.88 13.73
N SER A 125 0.00 5.80 12.80
CA SER A 125 0.16 7.25 13.01
C SER A 125 -0.83 7.89 13.98
N TRP A 126 -1.83 7.14 14.49
CA TRP A 126 -2.76 7.66 15.50
C TRP A 126 -2.19 7.62 16.93
N GLU A 127 -1.09 6.90 17.17
CA GLU A 127 -0.39 6.76 18.47
C GLU A 127 -1.24 6.21 19.65
N ILE A 128 -2.52 5.91 19.43
CA ILE A 128 -3.42 5.27 20.41
C ILE A 128 -3.30 3.73 20.45
N PHE A 129 -2.50 3.14 19.56
CA PHE A 129 -2.31 1.69 19.45
C PHE A 129 -0.88 1.28 19.84
N GLU A 130 -0.76 0.20 20.62
CA GLU A 130 0.50 -0.45 21.01
C GLU A 130 1.05 -1.30 19.86
N SER A 131 0.15 -1.92 19.10
CA SER A 131 0.47 -2.68 17.89
C SER A 131 -0.76 -2.78 16.98
N VAL A 132 -0.55 -2.69 15.68
CA VAL A 132 -1.53 -3.02 14.64
C VAL A 132 -0.94 -4.13 13.78
N SER A 133 -1.75 -5.13 13.45
CA SER A 133 -1.36 -6.25 12.58
C SER A 133 -2.49 -6.55 11.60
N ILE A 134 -2.22 -6.40 10.31
CA ILE A 134 -3.17 -6.75 9.24
C ILE A 134 -2.78 -8.09 8.65
N THR A 135 -3.65 -9.08 8.81
CA THR A 135 -3.49 -10.44 8.27
C THR A 135 -4.39 -10.61 7.06
N LEU A 136 -3.85 -11.18 5.99
CA LEU A 136 -4.54 -11.48 4.75
C LEU A 136 -4.71 -13.00 4.65
N ASP A 137 -5.90 -13.50 4.92
CA ASP A 137 -6.25 -14.92 4.85
C ASP A 137 -7.05 -15.23 3.57
N SER A 138 -7.09 -16.50 3.19
CA SER A 138 -7.98 -16.95 2.12
C SER A 138 -9.44 -16.74 2.53
N GLY A 139 -10.27 -16.38 1.56
CA GLY A 139 -11.71 -16.31 1.76
C GLY A 139 -12.33 -17.70 2.02
N PRO A 140 -13.64 -17.77 2.33
CA PRO A 140 -14.33 -19.03 2.54
C PRO A 140 -14.14 -20.00 1.36
N PRO A 141 -13.98 -21.32 1.60
CA PRO A 141 -13.73 -22.30 0.52
C PRO A 141 -14.88 -22.40 -0.50
N GLU A 142 -16.03 -21.81 -0.20
CA GLU A 142 -17.20 -21.70 -1.08
C GLU A 142 -17.03 -20.60 -2.16
N LEU A 143 -16.07 -19.67 -1.99
CA LEU A 143 -15.88 -18.49 -2.85
C LEU A 143 -14.41 -18.35 -3.31
N PRO A 144 -13.97 -19.08 -4.36
CA PRO A 144 -12.62 -18.94 -4.90
C PRO A 144 -12.34 -17.52 -5.40
N GLY A 145 -11.11 -17.05 -5.24
CA GLY A 145 -10.71 -15.68 -5.60
C GLY A 145 -11.21 -14.62 -4.61
N THR A 146 -11.47 -14.98 -3.36
CA THR A 146 -11.75 -14.04 -2.27
C THR A 146 -10.69 -14.09 -1.16
N ALA A 147 -10.56 -12.99 -0.41
CA ALA A 147 -9.69 -12.87 0.76
C ALA A 147 -10.47 -12.37 1.98
N ASN A 148 -10.10 -12.84 3.16
CA ASN A 148 -10.55 -12.31 4.44
C ASN A 148 -9.44 -11.41 5.03
N VAL A 149 -9.80 -10.19 5.44
CA VAL A 149 -8.87 -9.27 6.09
C VAL A 149 -9.13 -9.30 7.59
N ILE A 150 -8.11 -9.64 8.38
CA ILE A 150 -8.20 -9.65 9.84
C ILE A 150 -7.27 -8.56 10.39
N VAL A 151 -7.83 -7.61 11.12
CA VAL A 151 -7.09 -6.47 11.69
C VAL A 151 -7.05 -6.61 13.21
N ASP A 152 -5.95 -7.18 13.70
CA ASP A 152 -5.68 -7.38 15.12
C ASP A 152 -4.99 -6.14 15.70
N ILE A 153 -5.68 -5.46 16.63
CA ILE A 153 -5.26 -4.19 17.24
C ILE A 153 -5.02 -4.40 18.75
N ARG A 154 -4.01 -3.71 19.30
CA ARG A 154 -3.87 -3.49 20.74
C ARG A 154 -3.89 -2.00 21.03
N GLU A 155 -4.80 -1.56 21.90
CA GLU A 155 -4.93 -0.16 22.29
C GLU A 155 -4.07 0.18 23.52
N LEU A 156 -3.49 1.38 23.55
CA LEU A 156 -2.64 1.82 24.65
C LEU A 156 -3.41 1.88 25.98
N LYS A 157 -2.79 1.37 27.04
CA LYS A 157 -3.28 1.49 28.42
C LYS A 157 -2.83 2.81 29.06
N ASN A 158 -3.55 3.88 28.72
CA ASN A 158 -3.46 5.24 29.29
C ASN A 158 -2.07 5.92 29.16
N PRO A 159 -1.80 6.60 28.04
CA PRO A 159 -0.66 7.52 27.90
C PRO A 159 -0.89 8.84 28.65
N LEU A 160 -1.22 8.78 29.95
CA LEU A 160 -1.22 9.95 30.83
C LEU A 160 0.21 10.23 31.30
N THR A 161 1.03 10.73 30.40
CA THR A 161 2.36 11.26 30.71
C THR A 161 2.26 12.75 31.02
N GLY A 162 3.04 13.22 31.99
CA GLY A 162 3.04 14.62 32.39
C GLY A 162 4.25 14.92 33.27
N ASP A 163 5.03 15.93 32.86
CA ASP A 163 6.15 16.46 33.62
C ASP A 163 5.71 17.71 34.39
N ILE A 164 6.14 17.86 35.65
CA ILE A 164 5.70 18.94 36.54
C ILE A 164 6.92 19.70 37.07
N GLY A 165 7.37 20.69 36.30
CA GLY A 165 8.41 21.62 36.71
C GLY A 165 7.89 22.71 37.66
N VAL A 166 8.49 22.82 38.86
CA VAL A 166 8.22 23.92 39.80
C VAL A 166 9.32 24.97 39.71
N PHE A 167 9.01 26.15 39.17
CA PHE A 167 9.94 27.29 39.09
C PHE A 167 9.64 28.34 40.17
N SER A 168 10.31 28.22 41.32
CA SER A 168 10.32 29.27 42.34
C SER A 168 11.36 30.34 41.99
N LYS A 169 10.95 31.60 41.87
CA LYS A 169 11.90 32.72 41.80
C LYS A 169 12.67 32.82 43.13
N PRO A 170 14.01 32.95 43.12
CA PRO A 170 14.74 33.28 44.34
C PRO A 170 14.40 34.71 44.75
N GLU A 171 13.96 34.91 45.99
CA GLU A 171 13.82 36.25 46.55
C GLU A 171 15.20 36.87 46.75
N VAL A 172 15.39 38.07 46.21
CA VAL A 172 16.62 38.85 46.42
C VAL A 172 16.63 39.39 47.84
N LEU A 173 17.47 38.81 48.70
CA LEU A 173 17.70 39.31 50.06
C LEU A 173 18.06 40.81 50.00
N PRO A 174 17.30 41.70 50.66
CA PRO A 174 17.55 43.13 50.60
C PRO A 174 18.89 43.43 51.25
N LYS A 175 19.83 43.93 50.45
CA LYS A 175 21.17 44.27 50.91
C LYS A 175 21.10 45.54 51.77
N THR A 176 21.19 45.36 53.09
CA THR A 176 21.35 46.46 54.03
C THR A 176 22.59 47.29 53.70
N MET A 177 22.47 48.61 53.91
CA MET A 177 23.49 49.62 53.63
C MET A 177 24.54 49.70 54.74
#